data_AF-A0A817E7D6-F1
#
_entry.id   AF-A0A817E7D6-F1
#
_cell.length_a   1.000
_cell.length_b   1.000
_cell.length_c   1.000
_cell.angle_alpha   90.00
_cell.angle_beta   90.00
_cell.angle_gamma   90.00
#
_symmetry.space_group_name_H-M   'P 1'
#
loop_
_entity.id
_entity.type
_entity.pdbx_description
1 polymer ?
#
loop_
_entity_poly.entity_id
_entity_poly.type
_entity_poly.pdbx_seq_one_letter_code
_entity_poly.pdbx_strand_id
1 'polypeptide(L)'
;MDNNTKDIFHATYCLMNLVTLEAGDKDVLVDVIHFCFEIQSYITKMSDSNGNLHESSQKRLLRVNHNSIHALIAAYFNLMSKLNGIRAFSHHVDEVVRNRERHAPYLLPSNAFNSNVDETIPYRIPKDCLFSQESVANALDASGHDTSRFDREFRPEPGMLVIY
;
A
#
# COMPACT_ATOMS: atom_id res chain seq x y z
N MET A 1 9.43 16.25 7.16
CA MET A 1 8.61 15.32 7.96
C MET A 1 9.16 15.35 9.39
N ASP A 2 8.32 15.49 10.42
CA ASP A 2 8.82 15.41 11.80
C ASP A 2 9.34 13.99 12.09
N ASN A 3 10.21 13.85 13.09
CA ASN A 3 10.82 12.56 13.42
C ASN A 3 9.76 11.51 13.77
N ASN A 4 8.71 11.93 14.48
CA ASN A 4 7.62 11.07 14.92
C ASN A 4 6.85 10.43 13.75
N THR A 5 6.60 11.15 12.66
CA THR A 5 5.85 10.57 11.53
C THR A 5 6.66 9.50 10.81
N LYS A 6 7.98 9.69 10.64
CA LYS A 6 8.85 8.65 10.06
C LYS A 6 8.87 7.40 10.92
N ASP A 7 8.98 7.58 12.24
CA ASP A 7 8.96 6.48 13.21
C ASP A 7 7.64 5.70 13.16
N ILE A 8 6.50 6.40 13.01
CA ILE A 8 5.18 5.77 12.85
C ILE A 8 5.09 4.94 11.56
N PHE A 9 5.55 5.47 10.43
CA PHE A 9 5.54 4.72 9.16
C PHE A 9 6.45 3.49 9.23
N HIS A 10 7.63 3.63 9.83
CA HIS A 10 8.55 2.52 10.02
C HIS A 10 7.96 1.45 10.96
N ALA A 11 7.37 1.85 12.08
CA ALA A 11 6.70 0.93 12.99
C ALA A 11 5.52 0.20 12.31
N THR A 12 4.75 0.92 11.48
CA THR A 12 3.63 0.33 10.73
C THR A 12 4.14 -0.67 9.69
N TYR A 13 5.19 -0.34 8.94
CA TYR A 13 5.84 -1.27 8.02
C TYR A 13 6.30 -2.55 8.74
N CYS A 14 7.01 -2.40 9.86
CA CYS A 14 7.46 -3.53 10.66
C CYS A 14 6.28 -4.38 11.15
N LEU A 15 5.22 -3.74 11.67
CA LEU A 15 4.03 -4.44 12.15
C LEU A 15 3.34 -5.23 11.04
N MET A 16 3.13 -4.64 9.86
CA MET A 16 2.53 -5.33 8.72
C MET A 16 3.33 -6.57 8.33
N ASN A 17 4.66 -6.45 8.30
CA ASN A 17 5.55 -7.58 7.99
C ASN A 17 5.50 -8.66 9.07
N LEU A 18 5.61 -8.26 10.35
CA LEU A 18 5.59 -9.18 11.48
C LEU A 18 4.27 -9.94 11.55
N VAL A 19 3.12 -9.26 11.44
CA VAL A 19 1.81 -9.92 11.44
C VAL A 19 1.69 -10.90 10.28
N THR A 20 2.14 -10.52 9.08
CA THR A 20 2.09 -11.41 7.91
C THR A 20 2.98 -12.65 8.06
N LEU A 21 4.17 -12.49 8.65
CA LEU A 21 5.16 -13.57 8.75
C LEU A 21 4.93 -14.47 9.97
N GLU A 22 4.60 -13.91 11.12
CA GLU A 22 4.40 -14.65 12.37
C GLU A 22 3.08 -15.41 12.39
N ALA A 23 2.04 -14.91 11.71
CA ALA A 23 0.79 -15.64 11.61
C ALA A 23 0.95 -16.96 10.83
N GLY A 24 1.92 -17.03 9.91
CA GLY A 24 2.19 -18.22 9.09
C GLY A 24 1.02 -18.68 8.20
N ASP A 25 -0.06 -17.92 8.18
CA ASP A 25 -1.33 -18.24 7.54
C ASP A 25 -1.48 -17.44 6.24
N LYS A 26 -1.81 -18.16 5.16
CA LYS A 26 -2.00 -17.60 3.82
C LYS A 26 -3.12 -16.57 3.77
N ASP A 27 -4.10 -16.68 4.67
CA ASP A 27 -5.22 -15.75 4.76
C ASP A 27 -4.77 -14.38 5.29
N VAL A 28 -3.76 -14.34 6.15
CA VAL A 28 -3.24 -13.10 6.73
C VAL A 28 -2.50 -12.28 5.69
N LEU A 29 -1.75 -12.93 4.81
CA LEU A 29 -1.15 -12.26 3.66
C LEU A 29 -2.22 -11.60 2.78
N VAL A 30 -3.30 -12.34 2.47
CA VAL A 30 -4.42 -11.82 1.67
C VAL A 30 -5.07 -10.63 2.39
N ASP A 31 -5.33 -10.73 3.69
CA ASP A 31 -5.98 -9.67 4.45
C ASP A 31 -5.13 -8.39 4.52
N VAL A 32 -3.81 -8.50 4.73
CA VAL A 32 -2.93 -7.33 4.76
C VAL A 32 -2.75 -6.72 3.35
N ILE A 33 -2.72 -7.54 2.30
CA ILE A 33 -2.73 -7.05 0.91
C ILE A 33 -4.06 -6.34 0.59
N HIS A 34 -5.18 -6.91 1.01
CA HIS A 34 -6.50 -6.31 0.84
C HIS A 34 -6.57 -4.95 1.55
N PHE A 35 -6.10 -4.88 2.78
CA PHE A 35 -5.99 -3.64 3.54
C PHE A 35 -5.16 -2.58 2.79
N CYS A 36 -4.05 -2.98 2.15
CA CYS A 36 -3.25 -2.07 1.31
C CYS A 36 -4.06 -1.52 0.13
N PHE A 37 -4.87 -2.34 -0.53
CA PHE A 37 -5.72 -1.89 -1.64
C PHE A 37 -6.80 -0.91 -1.18
N GLU A 38 -7.45 -1.19 -0.05
CA GLU A 38 -8.45 -0.29 0.52
C GLU A 38 -7.86 1.07 0.89
N ILE A 39 -6.67 1.09 1.49
CA ILE A 39 -5.96 2.34 1.76
C ILE A 39 -5.60 3.08 0.46
N GLN A 40 -5.05 2.37 -0.54
CA GLN A 40 -4.69 2.96 -1.83
C GLN A 40 -5.93 3.59 -2.51
N SER A 41 -7.05 2.87 -2.49
CA SER A 41 -8.34 3.27 -3.02
C SER A 41 -8.89 4.50 -2.29
N TYR A 42 -8.87 4.48 -0.96
CA TYR A 42 -9.31 5.58 -0.10
C TYR A 42 -8.54 6.87 -0.39
N ILE A 43 -7.22 6.80 -0.48
CA ILE A 43 -6.35 7.96 -0.77
C ILE A 43 -6.61 8.49 -2.18
N THR A 44 -6.71 7.60 -3.17
CA THR A 44 -6.92 7.99 -4.57
C THR A 44 -8.27 8.69 -4.77
N LYS A 45 -9.31 8.25 -4.05
CA LYS A 45 -10.66 8.84 -4.10
C LYS A 45 -10.76 10.21 -3.41
N MET A 46 -9.74 10.67 -2.67
CA MET A 46 -9.78 11.98 -2.02
C MET A 46 -9.59 13.16 -2.97
N SER A 47 -8.96 12.91 -4.11
CA SER A 47 -8.72 13.92 -5.14
C SER A 47 -9.90 13.93 -6.10
N ASP A 48 -10.49 15.10 -6.36
CA ASP A 48 -11.50 15.24 -7.40
C ASP A 48 -10.88 14.99 -8.79
N SER A 49 -11.72 14.94 -9.84
CA SER A 49 -11.26 14.74 -11.23
C SER A 49 -10.26 15.80 -11.72
N ASN A 50 -10.21 16.95 -11.04
CA ASN A 50 -9.35 18.11 -11.32
C ASN A 50 -8.14 18.18 -10.36
N GLY A 51 -7.98 17.23 -9.43
CA GLY A 51 -6.89 17.22 -8.44
C GLY A 51 -7.12 18.13 -7.23
N ASN A 52 -8.31 18.70 -7.04
CA ASN A 52 -8.65 19.48 -5.86
C ASN A 52 -9.17 18.59 -4.74
N LEU A 53 -9.02 19.06 -3.50
CA LEU A 53 -9.40 18.32 -2.31
C LEU A 53 -10.58 19.00 -1.61
N HIS A 54 -11.53 18.20 -1.16
CA HIS A 54 -12.59 18.67 -0.26
C HIS A 54 -11.99 18.93 1.13
N GLU A 55 -12.17 20.13 1.69
CA GLU A 55 -11.51 20.53 2.95
C GLU A 55 -12.16 19.90 4.20
N SER A 56 -11.70 18.70 4.59
CA SER A 56 -11.90 18.18 5.95
C SER A 56 -10.56 17.93 6.66
N SER A 57 -10.53 18.00 7.99
CA SER A 57 -9.28 17.86 8.78
C SER A 57 -8.58 16.50 8.57
N GLN A 58 -9.34 15.41 8.43
CA GLN A 58 -8.79 14.09 8.06
C GLN A 58 -8.18 14.11 6.65
N LYS A 59 -8.83 14.77 5.68
CA LYS A 59 -8.30 14.94 4.33
C LYS A 59 -7.01 15.77 4.34
N ARG A 60 -6.87 16.78 5.21
CA ARG A 60 -5.61 17.53 5.38
C ARG A 60 -4.45 16.68 5.89
N LEU A 61 -4.69 15.79 6.86
CA LEU A 61 -3.66 14.89 7.39
C LEU A 61 -3.19 13.86 6.35
N LEU A 62 -4.13 13.27 5.59
CA LEU A 62 -3.78 12.35 4.51
C LEU A 62 -3.10 13.04 3.32
N ARG A 63 -3.47 14.30 3.01
CA ARG A 63 -2.79 15.09 1.96
C ARG A 63 -1.29 15.23 2.21
N VAL A 64 -0.92 15.50 3.47
CA VAL A 64 0.45 15.80 3.89
C VAL A 64 1.38 14.60 3.71
N ASN A 65 0.87 13.37 3.75
CA ASN A 65 1.68 12.14 3.72
C ASN A 65 1.18 11.07 2.73
N HIS A 66 0.37 11.43 1.73
CA HIS A 66 -0.22 10.45 0.81
C HIS A 66 0.86 9.62 0.08
N ASN A 67 1.93 10.28 -0.37
CA ASN A 67 3.08 9.65 -1.00
C ASN A 67 3.81 8.68 -0.05
N SER A 68 3.92 9.01 1.24
CA SER A 68 4.49 8.12 2.26
C SER A 68 3.65 6.85 2.46
N ILE A 69 2.32 6.94 2.31
CA ILE A 69 1.46 5.76 2.36
C ILE A 69 1.63 4.90 1.10
N HIS A 70 1.69 5.49 -0.09
CA HIS A 70 1.98 4.73 -1.32
C HIS A 70 3.37 4.09 -1.29
N ALA A 71 4.35 4.74 -0.67
CA ALA A 71 5.68 4.19 -0.44
C ALA A 71 5.66 3.06 0.59
N LEU A 72 4.90 3.18 1.67
CA LEU A 72 4.69 2.11 2.65
C LEU A 72 4.13 0.85 1.99
N ILE A 73 3.06 1.00 1.19
CA ILE A 73 2.47 -0.11 0.43
C ILE A 73 3.51 -0.73 -0.52
N ALA A 74 4.30 0.09 -1.21
CA ALA A 74 5.33 -0.41 -2.12
C ALA A 74 6.41 -1.21 -1.40
N ALA A 75 6.86 -0.72 -0.24
CA ALA A 75 7.85 -1.41 0.57
C ALA A 75 7.31 -2.78 1.03
N TYR A 76 6.07 -2.82 1.51
CA TYR A 76 5.40 -4.05 1.92
C TYR A 76 5.27 -5.04 0.74
N PHE A 77 4.74 -4.62 -0.41
CA PHE A 77 4.58 -5.49 -1.58
C PHE A 77 5.92 -5.97 -2.14
N ASN A 78 6.95 -5.12 -2.15
CA ASN A 78 8.30 -5.51 -2.55
C ASN A 78 8.90 -6.57 -1.63
N LEU A 79 8.67 -6.48 -0.30
CA LEU A 79 9.11 -7.54 0.60
C LEU A 79 8.31 -8.82 0.39
N MET A 80 6.98 -8.74 0.39
CA MET A 80 6.11 -9.92 0.26
C MET A 80 6.29 -10.64 -1.08
N SER A 81 6.46 -9.92 -2.17
CA SER A 81 6.70 -10.54 -3.48
C SER A 81 8.04 -11.29 -3.55
N LYS A 82 9.05 -10.87 -2.78
CA LYS A 82 10.34 -11.59 -2.67
C LYS A 82 10.23 -12.80 -1.76
N LEU A 83 9.53 -12.68 -0.64
CA LEU A 83 9.40 -13.76 0.34
C LEU A 83 8.50 -14.91 -0.13
N ASN A 84 7.39 -14.61 -0.81
CA ASN A 84 6.44 -15.63 -1.26
C ASN A 84 6.87 -16.34 -2.56
N GLY A 85 7.83 -15.79 -3.31
CA GLY A 85 8.31 -16.39 -4.56
C GLY A 85 7.28 -16.43 -5.71
N ILE A 86 6.18 -15.66 -5.60
CA ILE A 86 5.12 -15.61 -6.61
C ILE A 86 5.56 -14.72 -7.77
N ARG A 87 6.07 -15.34 -8.85
CA ARG A 87 6.67 -14.63 -10.00
C ARG A 87 5.78 -13.54 -10.61
N ALA A 88 4.49 -13.81 -10.78
CA ALA A 88 3.54 -12.84 -11.34
C ALA A 88 3.35 -11.62 -10.42
N PHE A 89 3.35 -11.84 -9.11
CA PHE A 89 3.27 -10.76 -8.14
C PHE A 89 4.56 -9.92 -8.14
N SER A 90 5.74 -10.56 -8.14
CA SER A 90 7.03 -9.86 -8.23
C SER A 90 7.12 -9.02 -9.50
N HIS A 91 6.69 -9.56 -10.65
CA HIS A 91 6.70 -8.84 -11.91
C HIS A 91 5.84 -7.58 -11.87
N HIS A 92 4.62 -7.69 -11.35
CA HIS A 92 3.72 -6.54 -11.20
C HIS A 92 4.30 -5.48 -10.26
N VAL A 93 4.93 -5.90 -9.16
CA VAL A 93 5.59 -4.95 -8.24
C VAL A 93 6.74 -4.22 -8.94
N ASP A 94 7.60 -4.94 -9.66
CA ASP A 94 8.72 -4.35 -10.40
C ASP A 94 8.24 -3.39 -11.50
N GLU A 95 7.12 -3.70 -12.18
CA GLU A 95 6.51 -2.83 -13.16
C GLU A 95 6.06 -1.50 -12.54
N VAL A 96 5.30 -1.55 -11.45
CA VAL A 96 4.82 -0.36 -10.74
C VAL A 96 5.99 0.47 -10.20
N VAL A 97 7.03 -0.17 -9.65
CA VAL A 97 8.23 0.53 -9.16
C VAL A 97 8.94 1.24 -10.31
N ARG A 98 9.15 0.58 -11.46
CA ARG A 98 9.75 1.22 -12.65
C ARG A 98 8.93 2.39 -13.19
N ASN A 99 7.60 2.28 -13.17
CA ASN A 99 6.73 3.39 -13.57
C ASN A 99 6.86 4.58 -12.62
N ARG A 100 6.95 4.32 -11.30
CA ARG A 100 7.20 5.36 -10.30
C ARG A 100 8.56 6.02 -10.48
N GLU A 101 9.62 5.28 -10.76
CA GLU A 101 10.95 5.85 -11.06
C GLU A 101 10.91 6.85 -12.22
N ARG A 102 10.09 6.59 -13.24
CA ARG A 102 9.99 7.44 -14.43
C ARG A 102 9.02 8.60 -14.27
N HIS A 103 7.85 8.36 -13.67
CA HIS A 103 6.71 9.28 -13.73
C HIS A 103 6.33 9.88 -12.37
N ALA A 104 6.70 9.24 -11.27
CA ALA A 104 6.29 9.65 -9.93
C ALA A 104 7.33 9.27 -8.84
N PRO A 105 8.58 9.76 -8.93
CA PRO A 105 9.66 9.34 -8.04
C PRO A 105 9.39 9.69 -6.56
N TYR A 106 8.53 10.69 -6.32
CA TYR A 106 8.05 11.06 -4.99
C TYR A 106 7.24 9.96 -4.27
N LEU A 107 6.77 8.92 -4.99
CA LEU A 107 6.07 7.75 -4.44
C LEU A 107 7.02 6.59 -4.07
N LEU A 108 8.32 6.72 -4.35
CA LEU A 108 9.31 5.71 -3.99
C LEU A 108 9.67 5.84 -2.50
N PRO A 109 9.89 4.73 -1.78
CA PRO A 109 10.32 4.76 -0.37
C PRO A 109 11.55 5.64 -0.10
N SER A 110 12.54 5.63 -1.00
CA SER A 110 13.74 6.46 -0.91
C SER A 110 13.46 7.95 -0.86
N ASN A 111 12.35 8.39 -1.46
CA ASN A 111 12.00 9.80 -1.59
C ASN A 111 10.90 10.17 -0.61
N ALA A 112 9.85 9.35 -0.50
CA ALA A 112 8.64 9.66 0.26
C ALA A 112 8.86 9.77 1.78
N PHE A 113 9.83 9.05 2.34
CA PHE A 113 10.17 9.14 3.78
C PHE A 113 11.25 10.19 4.09
N ASN A 114 11.90 10.72 3.06
CA ASN A 114 12.95 11.73 3.19
C ASN A 114 12.50 13.13 2.78
N SER A 115 11.43 13.21 1.99
CA SER A 115 10.88 14.48 1.53
C SER A 115 10.23 15.22 2.70
N ASN A 116 10.46 16.53 2.74
CA ASN A 116 9.56 17.39 3.49
C ASN A 116 8.20 17.38 2.82
N VAL A 117 7.16 17.63 3.61
CA VAL A 117 5.80 17.79 3.09
C VAL A 117 5.86 18.99 2.15
N ASP A 118 5.75 18.72 0.86
CA ASP A 118 5.85 19.72 -0.20
C ASP A 118 4.49 19.82 -0.88
N GLU A 119 3.91 21.02 -0.84
CA GLU A 119 2.60 21.31 -1.45
C GLU A 119 2.62 21.19 -2.98
N THR A 120 3.80 21.10 -3.60
CA THR A 120 3.96 20.90 -5.04
C THR A 120 3.79 19.44 -5.48
N ILE A 121 3.69 18.49 -4.54
CA ILE A 121 3.50 17.07 -4.86
C ILE A 121 2.11 16.86 -5.50
N PRO A 122 2.03 16.23 -6.70
CA PRO A 122 0.75 15.99 -7.37
C PRO A 122 -0.14 15.02 -6.58
N TYR A 123 -1.37 15.44 -6.29
CA TYR A 123 -2.38 14.58 -5.64
C TYR A 123 -2.91 13.47 -6.54
N ARG A 124 -2.99 13.73 -7.85
CA ARG A 124 -3.42 12.73 -8.83
C ARG A 124 -2.25 11.84 -9.18
N ILE A 125 -2.35 10.58 -8.81
CA ILE A 125 -1.34 9.57 -9.13
C ILE A 125 -1.66 8.92 -10.48
N PRO A 126 -0.68 8.79 -11.38
CA PRO A 126 -0.84 8.04 -12.63
C PRO A 126 -1.28 6.59 -12.36
N LYS A 127 -2.20 6.06 -13.16
CA LYS A 127 -2.76 4.70 -12.96
C LYS A 127 -1.68 3.61 -13.03
N ASP A 128 -0.69 3.79 -13.88
CA ASP A 128 0.48 2.92 -14.06
C ASP A 128 1.44 2.94 -12.86
N CYS A 129 1.32 3.93 -11.97
CA CYS A 129 2.04 4.03 -10.70
C CYS A 129 1.27 3.41 -9.52
N LEU A 130 0.03 2.96 -9.72
CA LEU A 130 -0.79 2.31 -8.70
C LEU A 130 -0.71 0.79 -8.83
N PHE A 131 -0.79 0.08 -7.70
CA PHE A 131 -0.90 -1.36 -7.74
C PHE A 131 -2.31 -1.77 -8.18
N SER A 132 -2.41 -2.59 -9.23
CA SER A 132 -3.64 -3.23 -9.66
C SER A 132 -4.06 -4.35 -8.71
N GLN A 133 -5.26 -4.23 -8.13
CA GLN A 133 -5.88 -5.29 -7.33
C GLN A 133 -6.12 -6.55 -8.17
N GLU A 134 -6.60 -6.39 -9.40
CA GLU A 134 -6.84 -7.50 -10.32
C GLU A 134 -5.55 -8.29 -10.61
N SER A 135 -4.44 -7.59 -10.92
CA SER A 135 -3.17 -8.26 -11.23
C SER A 135 -2.63 -9.05 -10.05
N VAL A 136 -2.76 -8.51 -8.84
CA VAL A 136 -2.31 -9.18 -7.61
C VAL A 136 -3.26 -10.31 -7.22
N ALA A 137 -4.58 -10.13 -7.38
CA ALA A 137 -5.57 -11.18 -7.15
C ALA A 137 -5.29 -12.40 -8.03
N ASN A 138 -5.13 -12.18 -9.34
CA ASN A 138 -4.82 -13.25 -10.29
C ASN A 138 -3.49 -13.95 -9.96
N ALA A 139 -2.47 -13.21 -9.51
CA ALA A 139 -1.19 -13.79 -9.12
C ALA A 139 -1.30 -14.65 -7.85
N LEU A 140 -2.04 -14.18 -6.84
CA LEU A 140 -2.27 -14.88 -5.59
C LEU A 140 -3.16 -16.12 -5.77
N ASP A 141 -4.26 -15.99 -6.51
CA ASP A 141 -5.20 -17.09 -6.82
C ASP A 141 -4.51 -18.23 -7.57
N ALA A 142 -3.69 -17.90 -8.57
CA ALA A 142 -2.87 -18.88 -9.30
C ALA A 142 -1.84 -19.61 -8.42
N SER A 143 -1.54 -19.10 -7.22
CA SER A 143 -0.67 -19.73 -6.23
C SER A 143 -1.43 -20.39 -5.06
N GLY A 144 -2.76 -20.44 -5.14
CA GLY A 144 -3.64 -21.11 -4.19
C GLY A 144 -3.97 -20.31 -2.94
N HIS A 145 -3.97 -18.97 -3.04
CA HIS A 145 -4.54 -18.08 -2.01
C HIS A 145 -5.99 -17.73 -2.37
N ASP A 146 -6.89 -17.71 -1.40
CA ASP A 146 -8.28 -17.28 -1.62
C ASP A 146 -8.34 -15.75 -1.72
N THR A 147 -8.61 -15.23 -2.92
CA THR A 147 -8.71 -13.79 -3.18
C THR A 147 -10.14 -13.27 -3.25
N SER A 148 -11.15 -14.11 -3.00
CA SER A 148 -12.57 -13.72 -3.01
C SER A 148 -12.90 -12.60 -2.01
N ARG A 149 -12.03 -12.41 -1.00
CA ARG A 149 -12.12 -11.34 0.00
C ARG A 149 -11.94 -9.96 -0.61
N PHE A 150 -11.20 -9.84 -1.73
CA PHE A 150 -10.94 -8.57 -2.40
C PHE A 150 -12.20 -7.94 -3.02
N ASP A 151 -13.25 -8.73 -3.26
CA ASP A 151 -14.51 -8.26 -3.83
C ASP A 151 -15.43 -7.56 -2.81
N ARG A 152 -15.05 -7.57 -1.53
CA ARG A 152 -15.82 -7.03 -0.41
C ARG A 152 -15.06 -5.88 0.23
N GLU A 153 -15.76 -4.98 0.92
CA GLU A 153 -15.06 -4.00 1.77
C GLU A 153 -14.20 -4.72 2.81
N PHE A 154 -12.98 -4.21 3.05
CA PHE A 154 -12.10 -4.80 4.05
C PHE A 154 -12.77 -4.83 5.42
N ARG A 155 -12.95 -6.05 5.93
CA ARG A 155 -13.32 -6.34 7.31
C ARG A 155 -12.33 -7.37 7.82
N PRO A 156 -11.54 -7.07 8.87
CA PRO A 156 -10.71 -8.09 9.47
C PRO A 156 -11.63 -9.18 10.04
N GLU A 157 -11.49 -10.41 9.55
CA GLU A 157 -12.25 -11.55 10.08
C GLU A 157 -11.79 -11.84 11.52
N PRO A 158 -12.68 -12.23 12.45
CA PRO A 158 -12.36 -12.45 13.87
C PRO A 158 -11.33 -13.57 14.19
N GLY A 159 -10.60 -14.10 13.21
CA GLY A 159 -9.66 -15.20 13.39
C GLY A 159 -8.30 -14.82 14.01
N MET A 160 -7.96 -13.52 14.10
CA MET A 160 -6.63 -13.09 14.51
C MET A 160 -6.68 -12.15 15.72
N LEU A 161 -6.51 -12.74 16.91
CA LEU A 161 -5.97 -12.18 18.16
C LEU A 161 -6.60 -12.93 19.34
N VAL A 162 -6.46 -14.25 19.36
CA VAL A 162 -6.46 -14.95 20.65
C VAL A 162 -5.05 -14.78 21.20
N ILE A 163 -4.81 -13.67 21.88
CA ILE A 163 -3.62 -13.49 22.71
C ILE A 163 -3.84 -14.41 23.92
N TYR A 164 -3.17 -15.56 23.93
CA TYR A 164 -3.04 -16.39 25.13
C TYR A 164 -2.06 -15.76 26.10
#